data_AF-A0A239CSJ9-F1
#
_entry.id   AF-A0A239CSJ9-F1
#
_cell.length_a   1.000
_cell.length_b   1.000
_cell.length_c   1.000
_cell.angle_alpha   90.00
_cell.angle_beta   90.00
_cell.angle_gamma   90.00
#
_symmetry.space_group_name_H-M   'P 1'
#
loop_
_entity.id
_entity.type
_entity.pdbx_description
1 polymer ?
#
loop_
_entity_poly.entity_id
_entity_poly.type
_entity_poly.pdbx_seq_one_letter_code
_entity_poly.pdbx_strand_id
1 'polypeptide(L)'
;MEGIPEILKNMPRSLLISLLFIIILFQIFSEKIPVNEGAFGNGVFYREVATAFLDQINSDDGYTFLQVQRILPFALLNAIYILFGFDFDSNSLIIGMLIFNLLVITLGVYWYLKIIKKLRLNSKLEALGFILLFLTFPVLKQYWYDPFTTDCLAFVLGIGQVNYFIRYEKSKLLLISLIGAFVWPIIFFAGLILLILPNKALEVYQKERTKTFFPTFAIAVIIACAVILSYSFDRVGQNFTTHAVIWHKLSLLSLTLFLRYVMVNNPINWEKSLPLLLKNFQFKNLFTVITASLGITLIILLISSNNTQINLFQWFQNFWNKNLRYPLDFLPAHTIYYGFLFPILIVFINRVNKAIAKLGVGFFVLFLIIAFLTIHPESRLLISFVPFLVLMILKALRRYNLSNTDLYTVFVINILLSSFWLPINSEQLINTLSQGTYPQSFADWKYFIHFGQYFNFWTYLMATLLFALLIYVSTQFKKRYFREKEYES
;
A
#
# COMPACT_ATOMS: atom_id res chain seq x y z
N MET A 1 -21.75 4.94 -32.18
CA MET A 1 -20.29 4.77 -31.96
C MET A 1 -19.88 3.42 -32.55
N GLU A 2 -19.89 3.31 -33.87
CA GLU A 2 -19.40 2.13 -34.61
C GLU A 2 -18.08 2.55 -35.25
N GLY A 3 -16.98 1.90 -34.88
CA GLY A 3 -15.64 2.31 -35.33
C GLY A 3 -14.54 2.21 -34.28
N ILE A 4 -14.75 1.49 -33.17
CA ILE A 4 -13.65 1.12 -32.27
C ILE A 4 -12.96 -0.11 -32.89
N PRO A 5 -11.68 -0.03 -33.31
CA PRO A 5 -10.93 -1.16 -33.86
C PRO A 5 -11.10 -2.45 -33.07
N GLU A 6 -11.20 -3.60 -33.74
CA GLU A 6 -11.41 -4.91 -33.09
C GLU A 6 -10.29 -5.28 -32.11
N ILE A 7 -9.07 -4.75 -32.34
CA ILE A 7 -7.92 -4.81 -31.42
C ILE A 7 -8.24 -4.22 -30.04
N LEU A 8 -9.24 -3.34 -29.94
CA LEU A 8 -9.69 -2.70 -28.70
C LEU A 8 -10.88 -3.41 -28.04
N LYS A 9 -11.41 -4.51 -28.59
CA LYS A 9 -12.51 -5.25 -27.94
C LYS A 9 -12.05 -6.03 -26.71
N ASN A 10 -10.78 -6.43 -26.65
CA ASN A 10 -10.17 -7.09 -25.49
C ASN A 10 -8.75 -6.58 -25.34
N MET A 11 -8.41 -5.98 -24.19
CA MET A 11 -7.02 -5.61 -23.88
C MET A 11 -6.24 -6.92 -23.64
N PRO A 12 -5.39 -7.39 -24.58
CA PRO A 12 -4.79 -8.69 -24.44
C PRO A 12 -3.74 -8.64 -23.33
N ARG A 13 -3.63 -9.72 -22.56
CA ARG A 13 -2.66 -9.86 -21.47
C ARG A 13 -1.24 -9.47 -21.90
N SER A 14 -0.83 -9.96 -23.08
CA SER A 14 0.49 -9.69 -23.64
C SER A 14 0.74 -8.19 -23.83
N LEU A 15 -0.23 -7.43 -24.34
CA LEU A 15 -0.09 -5.98 -24.54
C LEU A 15 0.15 -5.24 -23.22
N LEU A 16 -0.63 -5.54 -22.17
CA LEU A 16 -0.45 -4.89 -20.86
C LEU A 16 0.91 -5.17 -20.24
N ILE A 17 1.36 -6.43 -20.35
CA ILE A 17 2.67 -6.85 -19.86
C ILE A 17 3.78 -6.18 -20.68
N SER A 18 3.69 -6.21 -22.01
CA SER A 18 4.66 -5.55 -22.90
C SER A 18 4.73 -4.05 -22.64
N LEU A 19 3.60 -3.38 -22.49
CA LEU A 19 3.54 -1.94 -22.17
C LEU A 19 4.24 -1.65 -20.83
N LEU A 20 3.95 -2.43 -19.79
CA LEU A 20 4.61 -2.30 -18.49
C LEU A 20 6.13 -2.37 -18.65
N PHE A 21 6.64 -3.41 -19.32
CA PHE A 21 8.09 -3.60 -19.47
C PHE A 21 8.73 -2.55 -20.37
N ILE A 22 8.06 -2.07 -21.43
CA ILE A 22 8.55 -0.97 -22.26
C ILE A 22 8.70 0.30 -21.41
N ILE A 23 7.70 0.65 -20.59
CA ILE A 23 7.77 1.81 -19.70
C ILE A 23 8.91 1.62 -18.69
N ILE A 24 9.02 0.45 -18.06
CA ILE A 24 10.10 0.16 -17.10
C ILE A 24 11.48 0.32 -17.76
N LEU A 25 11.69 -0.24 -18.96
CA LEU A 25 12.96 -0.12 -19.67
C LEU A 25 13.28 1.35 -19.95
N PHE A 26 12.30 2.15 -20.36
CA PHE A 26 12.48 3.60 -20.52
C PHE A 26 12.88 4.27 -19.19
N GLN A 27 12.27 3.88 -18.07
CA GLN A 27 12.58 4.44 -16.74
C GLN A 27 13.95 4.01 -16.19
N ILE A 28 14.44 2.82 -16.55
CA ILE A 28 15.79 2.37 -16.19
C ILE A 28 16.82 3.35 -16.75
N PHE A 29 16.65 3.83 -17.98
CA PHE A 29 17.53 4.83 -18.62
C PHE A 29 17.16 6.29 -18.32
N SER A 30 16.07 6.54 -17.60
CA SER A 30 15.61 7.87 -17.20
C SER A 30 16.44 8.45 -16.05
N GLU A 31 16.15 9.70 -15.69
CA GLU A 31 16.65 10.39 -14.49
C GLU A 31 16.55 9.54 -13.22
N LYS A 32 17.50 9.78 -12.31
CA LYS A 32 17.59 9.19 -10.97
C LYS A 32 17.64 10.31 -9.94
N ILE A 33 17.49 9.96 -8.67
CA ILE A 33 17.70 10.92 -7.58
C ILE A 33 19.07 11.60 -7.74
N PRO A 34 19.12 12.93 -7.82
CA PRO A 34 20.33 13.65 -8.21
C PRO A 34 21.27 13.95 -7.03
N VAL A 35 20.94 13.51 -5.81
CA VAL A 35 21.72 13.75 -4.59
C VAL A 35 22.25 12.45 -4.02
N ASN A 36 23.30 12.53 -3.19
CA ASN A 36 23.97 11.40 -2.54
C ASN A 36 24.12 10.20 -3.49
N GLU A 37 24.62 10.48 -4.70
CA GLU A 37 24.86 9.52 -5.78
C GLU A 37 23.72 8.49 -5.95
N GLY A 38 22.50 9.00 -6.13
CA GLY A 38 21.32 8.18 -6.42
C GLY A 38 20.45 7.80 -5.22
N ALA A 39 20.69 8.36 -4.04
CA ALA A 39 20.01 7.97 -2.81
C ALA A 39 19.44 9.16 -2.01
N PHE A 40 18.27 8.97 -1.39
CA PHE A 40 17.62 9.99 -0.55
C PHE A 40 16.94 9.40 0.68
N GLY A 41 16.89 10.17 1.77
CA GLY A 41 16.29 9.75 3.03
C GLY A 41 16.90 8.44 3.53
N ASN A 42 16.06 7.44 3.82
CA ASN A 42 16.53 6.11 4.24
C ASN A 42 17.34 5.38 3.16
N GLY A 43 17.24 5.79 1.89
CA GLY A 43 18.00 5.20 0.79
C GLY A 43 19.51 5.39 0.91
N VAL A 44 19.96 6.46 1.58
CA VAL A 44 21.39 6.70 1.83
C VAL A 44 21.97 5.57 2.67
N PHE A 45 21.30 5.25 3.78
CA PHE A 45 21.63 4.10 4.62
C PHE A 45 21.58 2.78 3.84
N TYR A 46 20.53 2.56 3.04
CA TYR A 46 20.41 1.31 2.28
C TYR A 46 21.49 1.10 1.22
N ARG A 47 22.00 2.20 0.64
CA ARG A 47 23.14 2.14 -0.26
C ARG A 47 24.42 1.78 0.50
N GLU A 48 24.65 2.34 1.69
CA GLU A 48 25.78 1.96 2.55
C GLU A 48 25.73 0.46 2.90
N VAL A 49 24.55 -0.07 3.21
CA VAL A 49 24.34 -1.52 3.39
C VAL A 49 24.75 -2.27 2.12
N ALA A 50 24.30 -1.83 0.95
CA ALA A 50 24.67 -2.49 -0.32
C ALA A 50 26.19 -2.50 -0.57
N THR A 51 26.92 -1.49 -0.07
CA THR A 51 28.38 -1.38 -0.18
C THR A 51 29.11 -2.25 0.84
N ALA A 52 28.70 -2.26 2.10
CA ALA A 52 29.52 -2.76 3.21
C ALA A 52 28.84 -3.82 4.10
N PHE A 53 27.76 -4.46 3.63
CA PHE A 53 26.94 -5.36 4.47
C PHE A 53 27.75 -6.45 5.21
N LEU A 54 28.55 -7.25 4.50
CA LEU A 54 29.29 -8.35 5.13
C LEU A 54 30.39 -7.89 6.09
N ASP A 55 30.98 -6.72 5.84
CA ASP A 55 32.01 -6.16 6.71
C ASP A 55 31.39 -5.57 7.98
N GLN A 56 30.25 -4.89 7.84
CA GLN A 56 29.60 -4.17 8.93
C GLN A 56 28.77 -5.07 9.84
N ILE A 57 28.21 -6.19 9.35
CA ILE A 57 27.32 -7.05 10.16
C ILE A 57 28.03 -7.64 11.39
N ASN A 58 29.34 -7.87 11.31
CA ASN A 58 30.14 -8.43 12.42
C ASN A 58 30.94 -7.37 13.18
N SER A 59 30.77 -6.09 12.83
CA SER A 59 31.47 -4.98 13.49
C SER A 59 30.76 -4.53 14.76
N ASP A 60 31.51 -3.94 15.70
CA ASP A 60 30.95 -3.34 16.91
C ASP A 60 29.96 -2.20 16.57
N ASP A 61 30.14 -1.53 15.42
CA ASP A 61 29.26 -0.49 14.84
C ASP A 61 28.22 -1.05 13.84
N GLY A 62 27.87 -2.34 13.97
CA GLY A 62 26.87 -2.98 13.12
C GLY A 62 25.45 -2.41 13.21
N TYR A 63 24.51 -3.08 12.56
CA TYR A 63 23.16 -2.55 12.34
C TYR A 63 22.30 -2.53 13.59
N THR A 64 21.51 -1.47 13.75
CA THR A 64 20.48 -1.38 14.79
C THR A 64 19.32 -2.34 14.52
N PHE A 65 18.54 -2.66 15.56
CA PHE A 65 17.35 -3.51 15.45
C PHE A 65 16.37 -3.08 14.35
N LEU A 66 16.11 -1.78 14.19
CA LEU A 66 15.18 -1.25 13.18
C LEU A 66 15.77 -1.35 11.77
N GLN A 67 17.09 -1.20 11.63
CA GLN A 67 17.78 -1.29 10.35
C GLN A 67 17.73 -2.72 9.80
N VAL A 68 18.06 -3.73 10.63
CA VAL A 68 18.04 -5.17 10.27
C VAL A 68 16.69 -5.62 9.72
N GLN A 69 15.60 -4.96 10.10
CA GLN A 69 14.26 -5.26 9.59
C GLN A 69 14.01 -4.82 8.13
N ARG A 70 14.96 -4.10 7.51
CA ARG A 70 14.82 -3.49 6.17
C ARG A 70 16.09 -3.58 5.33
N ILE A 71 16.97 -4.54 5.59
CA ILE A 71 18.27 -4.67 4.88
C ILE A 71 18.26 -5.68 3.73
N LEU A 72 17.31 -6.61 3.67
CA LEU A 72 17.45 -7.80 2.83
C LEU A 72 17.77 -7.53 1.34
N PRO A 73 17.08 -6.62 0.62
CA PRO A 73 17.41 -6.35 -0.78
C PRO A 73 18.88 -5.95 -0.99
N PHE A 74 19.40 -5.13 -0.07
CA PHE A 74 20.73 -4.52 -0.16
C PHE A 74 21.81 -5.49 0.29
N ALA A 75 21.53 -6.28 1.34
CA ALA A 75 22.37 -7.39 1.76
C ALA A 75 22.54 -8.43 0.63
N LEU A 76 21.46 -8.76 -0.09
CA LEU A 76 21.54 -9.63 -1.25
C LEU A 76 22.37 -9.03 -2.38
N LEU A 77 22.23 -7.73 -2.65
CA LEU A 77 23.04 -7.06 -3.65
C LEU A 77 24.53 -7.11 -3.29
N ASN A 78 24.88 -6.78 -2.05
CA ASN A 78 26.25 -6.84 -1.55
C ASN A 78 26.86 -8.23 -1.74
N ALA A 79 26.15 -9.28 -1.30
CA ALA A 79 26.60 -10.66 -1.44
C ALA A 79 26.82 -11.08 -2.91
N ILE A 80 25.96 -10.63 -3.83
CA ILE A 80 26.13 -10.86 -5.27
C ILE A 80 27.39 -10.16 -5.78
N TYR A 81 27.62 -8.91 -5.39
CA TYR A 81 28.78 -8.14 -5.85
C TYR A 81 30.10 -8.77 -5.40
N ILE A 82 30.16 -9.22 -4.14
CA ILE A 82 31.32 -9.96 -3.62
C ILE A 82 31.51 -11.28 -4.37
N LEU A 83 30.44 -12.04 -4.57
CA LEU A 83 30.51 -13.35 -5.23
C LEU A 83 31.03 -13.27 -6.68
N PHE A 84 30.64 -12.23 -7.41
CA PHE A 84 31.03 -12.04 -8.82
C PHE A 84 32.21 -11.08 -9.01
N GLY A 85 32.74 -10.49 -7.93
CA GLY A 85 33.84 -9.51 -7.99
C GLY A 85 33.45 -8.23 -8.72
N PHE A 86 32.22 -7.75 -8.57
CA PHE A 86 31.79 -6.46 -9.12
C PHE A 86 32.27 -5.30 -8.25
N ASP A 87 32.58 -4.18 -8.89
CA ASP A 87 32.96 -2.95 -8.20
C ASP A 87 31.76 -2.32 -7.48
N PHE A 88 32.02 -1.79 -6.29
CA PHE A 88 31.06 -1.12 -5.42
C PHE A 88 30.89 0.38 -5.72
N ASP A 89 31.17 0.81 -6.95
CA ASP A 89 30.92 2.20 -7.34
C ASP A 89 29.41 2.51 -7.41
N SER A 90 29.07 3.77 -7.23
CA SER A 90 27.69 4.21 -7.07
C SER A 90 26.83 3.95 -8.31
N ASN A 91 27.40 4.03 -9.51
CA ASN A 91 26.68 3.75 -10.75
C ASN A 91 26.41 2.26 -10.90
N SER A 92 27.42 1.42 -10.62
CA SER A 92 27.27 -0.03 -10.59
C SER A 92 26.16 -0.43 -9.63
N LEU A 93 26.19 0.03 -8.38
CA LEU A 93 25.16 -0.27 -7.37
C LEU A 93 23.75 0.16 -7.79
N ILE A 94 23.60 1.34 -8.42
CA ILE A 94 22.31 1.78 -8.99
C ILE A 94 21.84 0.77 -10.04
N ILE A 95 22.69 0.38 -10.99
CA ILE A 95 22.34 -0.59 -12.04
C ILE A 95 21.96 -1.93 -11.40
N GLY A 96 22.73 -2.39 -10.40
CA GLY A 96 22.44 -3.61 -9.65
C GLY A 96 21.05 -3.58 -9.01
N MET A 97 20.69 -2.49 -8.34
CA MET A 97 19.35 -2.31 -7.76
C MET A 97 18.24 -2.22 -8.83
N LEU A 98 18.49 -1.59 -9.97
CA LEU A 98 17.51 -1.53 -11.07
C LEU A 98 17.25 -2.92 -11.66
N ILE A 99 18.30 -3.72 -11.88
CA ILE A 99 18.17 -5.12 -12.32
C ILE A 99 17.40 -5.93 -11.26
N PHE A 100 17.75 -5.78 -9.98
CA PHE A 100 17.04 -6.44 -8.89
C PHE A 100 15.55 -6.10 -8.88
N ASN A 101 15.20 -4.81 -8.97
CA ASN A 101 13.81 -4.36 -9.03
C ASN A 101 13.07 -4.90 -10.26
N LEU A 102 13.72 -4.99 -11.42
CA LEU A 102 13.15 -5.59 -12.64
C LEU A 102 12.83 -7.08 -12.45
N LEU A 103 13.74 -7.84 -11.86
CA LEU A 103 13.54 -9.27 -11.56
C LEU A 103 12.40 -9.47 -10.55
N VAL A 104 12.36 -8.62 -9.52
CA VAL A 104 11.31 -8.64 -8.50
C VAL A 104 9.95 -8.32 -9.11
N ILE A 105 9.81 -7.28 -9.94
CA ILE A 105 8.54 -6.96 -10.64
C ILE A 105 8.11 -8.11 -11.56
N THR A 106 9.06 -8.75 -12.25
CA THR A 106 8.77 -9.92 -13.09
C THR A 106 8.17 -11.07 -12.27
N LEU A 107 8.73 -11.34 -11.09
CA LEU A 107 8.17 -12.31 -10.14
C LEU A 107 6.76 -11.89 -9.66
N GLY A 108 6.54 -10.59 -9.43
CA GLY A 108 5.24 -10.02 -9.11
C GLY A 108 4.19 -10.28 -10.19
N VAL A 109 4.53 -10.04 -11.47
CA VAL A 109 3.66 -10.35 -12.62
C VAL A 109 3.35 -11.84 -12.67
N TYR A 110 4.35 -12.71 -12.47
CA TYR A 110 4.12 -14.16 -12.41
C TYR A 110 3.11 -14.56 -11.32
N TRP A 111 3.27 -14.07 -10.08
CA TRP A 111 2.32 -14.37 -9.00
C TRP A 111 0.93 -13.79 -9.25
N TYR A 112 0.86 -12.60 -9.83
CA TYR A 112 -0.41 -12.01 -10.26
C TYR A 112 -1.15 -12.91 -11.26
N LEU A 113 -0.47 -13.43 -12.29
CA LEU A 113 -1.09 -14.35 -13.25
C LEU A 113 -1.56 -15.66 -12.59
N LYS A 114 -0.84 -16.16 -11.58
CA LYS A 114 -1.30 -17.30 -10.77
C LYS A 114 -2.55 -16.97 -9.96
N ILE A 115 -2.66 -15.76 -9.41
CA ILE A 115 -3.86 -15.28 -8.72
C ILE A 115 -5.07 -15.29 -9.65
N ILE A 116 -4.93 -14.70 -10.83
CA ILE A 116 -5.99 -14.63 -11.83
C ILE A 116 -6.46 -16.02 -12.26
N LYS A 117 -5.52 -16.92 -12.55
CA LYS A 117 -5.83 -18.32 -12.88
C LYS A 117 -6.58 -19.01 -11.75
N LYS A 118 -6.16 -18.82 -10.48
CA LYS A 118 -6.82 -19.44 -9.32
C LYS A 118 -8.24 -18.90 -9.10
N LEU A 119 -8.44 -17.60 -9.30
CA LEU A 119 -9.74 -16.94 -9.14
C LEU A 119 -10.69 -17.18 -10.31
N ARG A 120 -10.18 -17.67 -11.46
CA ARG A 120 -10.91 -17.84 -12.72
C ARG A 120 -11.64 -16.55 -13.12
N LEU A 121 -10.91 -15.44 -13.13
CA LEU A 121 -11.46 -14.15 -13.54
C LEU A 121 -11.46 -14.04 -15.06
N ASN A 122 -12.39 -13.25 -15.59
CA ASN A 122 -12.42 -12.92 -17.02
C ASN A 122 -11.30 -11.92 -17.37
N SER A 123 -11.03 -11.77 -18.68
CA SER A 123 -9.94 -10.93 -19.17
C SER A 123 -10.08 -9.45 -18.78
N LYS A 124 -11.30 -8.96 -18.59
CA LYS A 124 -11.54 -7.56 -18.18
C LYS A 124 -11.18 -7.31 -16.72
N LEU A 125 -11.55 -8.22 -15.82
CA LEU A 125 -11.17 -8.15 -14.41
C LEU A 125 -9.69 -8.42 -14.21
N GLU A 126 -9.12 -9.30 -15.03
CA GLU A 126 -7.67 -9.41 -15.14
C GLU A 126 -7.06 -8.06 -15.51
N ALA A 127 -7.39 -7.48 -16.67
CA ALA A 127 -6.85 -6.18 -17.07
C ALA A 127 -7.03 -5.10 -15.98
N LEU A 128 -8.21 -5.01 -15.35
CA LEU A 128 -8.44 -4.08 -14.24
C LEU A 128 -7.48 -4.31 -13.07
N GLY A 129 -7.33 -5.56 -12.63
CA GLY A 129 -6.41 -5.90 -11.54
C GLY A 129 -4.96 -5.60 -11.88
N PHE A 130 -4.56 -5.81 -13.14
CA PHE A 130 -3.22 -5.50 -13.61
C PHE A 130 -2.98 -3.98 -13.60
N ILE A 131 -3.92 -3.19 -14.11
CA ILE A 131 -3.85 -1.73 -14.13
C ILE A 131 -3.71 -1.18 -12.71
N LEU A 132 -4.57 -1.62 -11.78
CA LEU A 132 -4.58 -1.14 -10.40
C LEU A 132 -3.34 -1.53 -9.59
N LEU A 133 -2.60 -2.57 -10.01
CA LEU A 133 -1.35 -2.97 -9.37
C LEU A 133 -0.14 -2.31 -10.00
N PHE A 134 0.00 -2.45 -11.31
CA PHE A 134 1.27 -2.19 -11.99
C PHE A 134 1.33 -0.85 -12.72
N LEU A 135 0.19 -0.22 -13.03
CA LEU A 135 0.17 1.08 -13.71
C LEU A 135 0.01 2.23 -12.70
N THR A 136 0.77 2.18 -11.61
CA THR A 136 0.73 3.17 -10.53
C THR A 136 2.04 3.94 -10.45
N PHE A 137 2.05 5.12 -9.81
CA PHE A 137 3.27 5.92 -9.65
C PHE A 137 4.45 5.13 -9.05
N PRO A 138 4.26 4.27 -8.02
CA PRO A 138 5.35 3.49 -7.44
C PRO A 138 6.05 2.60 -8.45
N VAL A 139 5.25 1.84 -9.21
CA VAL A 139 5.73 0.82 -10.14
C VAL A 139 6.26 1.47 -11.42
N LEU A 140 5.63 2.53 -11.92
CA LEU A 140 6.01 3.14 -13.18
C LEU A 140 7.05 4.27 -13.06
N LYS A 141 7.33 4.80 -11.85
CA LYS A 141 8.31 5.88 -11.66
C LYS A 141 9.18 5.68 -10.44
N GLN A 142 8.60 5.54 -9.25
CA GLN A 142 9.36 5.60 -7.99
C GLN A 142 10.46 4.53 -7.88
N TYR A 143 10.17 3.26 -8.19
CA TYR A 143 11.15 2.17 -8.01
C TYR A 143 12.40 2.28 -8.89
N TRP A 144 12.30 3.07 -9.95
CA TRP A 144 13.39 3.30 -10.89
C TRP A 144 14.09 4.62 -10.61
N TYR A 145 13.35 5.63 -10.15
CA TYR A 145 13.88 6.94 -9.78
C TYR A 145 14.67 6.90 -8.46
N ASP A 146 14.14 6.19 -7.46
CA ASP A 146 14.70 5.99 -6.12
C ASP A 146 14.93 4.48 -5.87
N PRO A 147 15.99 3.90 -6.47
CA PRO A 147 16.17 2.45 -6.51
C PRO A 147 16.55 1.87 -5.14
N PHE A 148 17.13 2.67 -4.24
CA PHE A 148 17.52 2.24 -2.90
C PHE A 148 16.35 2.30 -1.91
N THR A 149 15.30 1.52 -2.18
CA THR A 149 14.13 1.40 -1.29
C THR A 149 13.68 -0.05 -1.17
N THR A 150 13.10 -0.43 -0.02
CA THR A 150 12.54 -1.78 0.17
C THR A 150 11.15 -1.95 -0.44
N ASP A 151 10.57 -0.85 -0.92
CA ASP A 151 9.20 -0.72 -1.40
C ASP A 151 8.83 -1.72 -2.51
N CYS A 152 9.71 -1.90 -3.51
CA CYS A 152 9.46 -2.80 -4.64
C CYS A 152 9.34 -4.27 -4.19
N LEU A 153 10.29 -4.73 -3.36
CA LEU A 153 10.23 -6.09 -2.81
C LEU A 153 9.06 -6.25 -1.85
N ALA A 154 8.77 -5.26 -1.01
CA ALA A 154 7.62 -5.28 -0.10
C ALA A 154 6.29 -5.43 -0.85
N PHE A 155 6.12 -4.68 -1.94
CA PHE A 155 4.96 -4.78 -2.83
C PHE A 155 4.81 -6.18 -3.43
N VAL A 156 5.89 -6.72 -4.00
CA VAL A 156 5.86 -8.04 -4.66
C VAL A 156 5.66 -9.17 -3.65
N LEU A 157 6.28 -9.11 -2.47
CA LEU A 157 6.00 -10.06 -1.38
C LEU A 157 4.53 -10.01 -0.96
N GLY A 158 3.90 -8.84 -0.94
CA GLY A 158 2.45 -8.70 -0.75
C GLY A 158 1.64 -9.46 -1.81
N ILE A 159 2.02 -9.40 -3.09
CA ILE A 159 1.39 -10.19 -4.16
C ILE A 159 1.60 -11.69 -3.89
N GLY A 160 2.80 -12.09 -3.47
CA GLY A 160 3.14 -13.45 -3.09
C GLY A 160 2.28 -13.98 -1.94
N GLN A 161 2.07 -13.18 -0.89
CA GLN A 161 1.21 -13.53 0.23
C GLN A 161 -0.24 -13.73 -0.23
N VAL A 162 -0.77 -12.81 -1.04
CA VAL A 162 -2.11 -12.96 -1.63
C VAL A 162 -2.21 -14.26 -2.43
N ASN A 163 -1.24 -14.55 -3.30
CA ASN A 163 -1.20 -15.75 -4.12
C ASN A 163 -1.23 -17.03 -3.29
N TYR A 164 -0.37 -17.15 -2.27
CA TYR A 164 -0.32 -18.37 -1.45
C TYR A 164 -1.50 -18.48 -0.49
N PHE A 165 -2.02 -17.34 0.00
CA PHE A 165 -3.23 -17.31 0.82
C PHE A 165 -4.45 -17.88 0.07
N ILE A 166 -4.75 -17.39 -1.14
CA ILE A 166 -5.91 -17.87 -1.91
C ILE A 166 -5.75 -19.31 -2.44
N ARG A 167 -4.50 -19.79 -2.51
CA ARG A 167 -4.18 -21.17 -2.87
C ARG A 167 -4.14 -22.12 -1.67
N TYR A 168 -4.29 -21.59 -0.45
CA TYR A 168 -4.18 -22.32 0.81
C TYR A 168 -2.80 -23.00 1.01
N GLU A 169 -1.74 -22.42 0.45
CA GLU A 169 -0.37 -22.95 0.52
C GLU A 169 0.37 -22.37 1.75
N LYS A 170 0.00 -22.86 2.94
CA LYS A 170 0.45 -22.31 4.24
C LYS A 170 1.98 -22.25 4.39
N SER A 171 2.71 -23.28 4.01
CA SER A 171 4.18 -23.31 4.17
C SER A 171 4.87 -22.23 3.34
N LYS A 172 4.38 -21.98 2.12
CA LYS A 172 4.94 -20.94 1.25
C LYS A 172 4.52 -19.54 1.70
N LEU A 173 3.31 -19.40 2.24
CA LEU A 173 2.87 -18.17 2.89
C LEU A 173 3.76 -17.85 4.10
N LEU A 174 4.09 -18.84 4.94
CA LEU A 174 5.02 -18.65 6.06
C LEU A 174 6.41 -18.23 5.57
N LEU A 175 6.96 -18.93 4.57
CA LEU A 175 8.27 -18.60 4.00
C LEU A 175 8.32 -17.15 3.49
N ILE A 176 7.35 -16.72 2.69
CA ILE A 176 7.29 -15.33 2.22
C ILE A 176 7.15 -14.33 3.37
N SER A 177 6.45 -14.71 4.43
CA SER A 177 6.26 -13.83 5.59
C SER A 177 7.55 -13.69 6.40
N LEU A 178 8.33 -14.77 6.54
CA LEU A 178 9.66 -14.75 7.16
C LEU A 178 10.62 -13.88 6.37
N ILE A 179 10.65 -14.01 5.04
CA ILE A 179 11.41 -13.11 4.15
C ILE A 179 10.96 -11.66 4.38
N GLY A 180 9.64 -11.44 4.46
CA GLY A 180 9.05 -10.14 4.73
C GLY A 180 9.53 -9.48 6.02
N ALA A 181 9.94 -10.25 7.04
CA ALA A 181 10.43 -9.69 8.31
C ALA A 181 11.71 -8.84 8.15
N PHE A 182 12.52 -9.11 7.12
CA PHE A 182 13.78 -8.41 6.82
C PHE A 182 13.66 -7.38 5.69
N VAL A 183 12.45 -7.21 5.16
CA VAL A 183 12.13 -6.23 4.09
C VAL A 183 11.21 -5.16 4.66
N TRP A 184 10.13 -5.59 5.30
CA TRP A 184 9.12 -4.75 5.92
C TRP A 184 8.37 -5.55 6.99
N PRO A 185 8.59 -5.27 8.30
CA PRO A 185 8.08 -6.10 9.40
C PRO A 185 6.59 -6.41 9.34
N ILE A 186 5.79 -5.47 8.82
CA ILE A 186 4.34 -5.64 8.76
C ILE A 186 3.90 -6.76 7.81
N ILE A 187 4.73 -7.13 6.84
CA ILE A 187 4.48 -8.28 5.95
C ILE A 187 4.50 -9.57 6.77
N PHE A 188 5.47 -9.72 7.67
CA PHE A 188 5.55 -10.89 8.55
C PHE A 188 4.26 -11.06 9.35
N PHE A 189 3.83 -10.00 10.03
CA PHE A 189 2.59 -10.02 10.82
C PHE A 189 1.34 -10.27 9.97
N ALA A 190 1.27 -9.67 8.78
CA ALA A 190 0.15 -9.91 7.86
C ALA A 190 0.00 -11.39 7.49
N GLY A 191 1.11 -12.05 7.18
CA GLY A 191 1.12 -13.47 6.85
C GLY A 191 0.80 -14.37 8.05
N LEU A 192 1.32 -14.05 9.23
CA LEU A 192 0.96 -14.75 10.47
C LEU A 192 -0.54 -14.67 10.74
N ILE A 193 -1.15 -13.48 10.64
CA ILE A 193 -2.59 -13.28 10.80
C ILE A 193 -3.37 -14.19 9.86
N LEU A 194 -2.98 -14.27 8.58
CA LEU A 194 -3.64 -15.09 7.57
C LEU A 194 -3.43 -16.61 7.77
N LEU A 195 -2.31 -17.02 8.38
CA LEU A 195 -2.00 -18.42 8.67
C LEU A 195 -2.78 -18.95 9.86
N ILE A 196 -2.92 -18.10 10.88
CA ILE A 196 -3.28 -18.48 12.24
C ILE A 196 -4.76 -18.25 12.49
N LEU A 197 -5.33 -17.17 11.97
CA LEU A 197 -6.75 -16.92 12.12
C LEU A 197 -7.58 -17.79 11.16
N PRO A 198 -8.77 -18.22 11.59
CA PRO A 198 -9.58 -19.14 10.82
C PRO A 198 -10.10 -18.50 9.53
N ASN A 199 -10.06 -19.24 8.43
CA ASN A 199 -10.69 -18.86 7.15
C ASN A 199 -12.21 -19.12 7.14
N LYS A 200 -12.86 -18.96 8.29
CA LYS A 200 -14.33 -19.07 8.41
C LYS A 200 -14.95 -17.76 7.99
N ALA A 201 -15.92 -17.83 7.08
CA ALA A 201 -16.63 -16.65 6.60
C ALA A 201 -17.38 -15.97 7.75
N LEU A 202 -17.44 -14.64 7.70
CA LEU A 202 -18.29 -13.85 8.58
C LEU A 202 -19.73 -13.86 8.06
N GLU A 203 -20.68 -13.75 8.99
CA GLU A 203 -22.10 -13.70 8.66
C GLU A 203 -22.46 -12.35 8.05
N VAL A 204 -23.20 -12.37 6.94
CA VAL A 204 -23.60 -11.17 6.18
C VAL A 204 -25.12 -11.13 6.14
N TYR A 205 -25.72 -9.96 6.36
CA TYR A 205 -27.17 -9.80 6.19
C TYR A 205 -27.59 -10.15 4.76
N GLN A 206 -28.55 -11.09 4.64
CA GLN A 206 -29.13 -11.48 3.36
C GLN A 206 -30.26 -10.53 2.92
N LYS A 207 -31.00 -9.95 3.88
CA LYS A 207 -32.10 -8.99 3.69
C LYS A 207 -31.74 -7.61 4.29
N GLU A 208 -32.73 -6.74 4.45
CA GLU A 208 -32.58 -5.44 5.12
C GLU A 208 -31.85 -5.56 6.46
N ARG A 209 -31.01 -4.56 6.72
CA ARG A 209 -30.14 -4.52 7.90
C ARG A 209 -30.97 -4.18 9.13
N THR A 210 -30.87 -5.00 10.19
CA THR A 210 -31.42 -4.62 11.50
C THR A 210 -30.63 -3.43 12.07
N LYS A 211 -31.31 -2.49 12.73
CA LYS A 211 -30.66 -1.34 13.37
C LYS A 211 -29.79 -1.86 14.52
N THR A 212 -28.48 -1.99 14.30
CA THR A 212 -27.53 -2.41 15.32
C THR A 212 -26.79 -1.21 15.92
N PHE A 213 -26.53 -1.23 17.23
CA PHE A 213 -25.81 -0.15 17.93
C PHE A 213 -24.29 -0.20 17.71
N PHE A 214 -23.74 -1.36 17.37
CA PHE A 214 -22.30 -1.61 17.21
C PHE A 214 -21.55 -0.60 16.31
N PRO A 215 -22.04 -0.21 15.12
CA PRO A 215 -21.38 0.79 14.28
C PRO A 215 -21.16 2.12 14.97
N THR A 216 -22.20 2.63 15.63
CA THR A 216 -22.17 3.92 16.31
C THR A 216 -21.19 3.87 17.47
N PHE A 217 -21.21 2.79 18.25
CA PHE A 217 -20.26 2.54 19.32
C PHE A 217 -18.82 2.49 18.82
N ALA A 218 -18.53 1.72 17.77
CA ALA A 218 -17.19 1.61 17.20
C ALA A 218 -16.67 2.96 16.68
N ILE A 219 -17.51 3.75 16.01
CA ILE A 219 -17.15 5.11 15.57
C ILE A 219 -16.83 5.99 16.78
N ALA A 220 -17.69 5.98 17.81
CA ALA A 220 -17.47 6.78 19.02
C ALA A 220 -16.15 6.43 19.71
N VAL A 221 -15.81 5.13 19.81
CA VAL A 221 -14.53 4.67 20.38
C VAL A 221 -13.35 5.15 19.54
N ILE A 222 -13.38 4.97 18.21
CA ILE A 222 -12.28 5.39 17.33
C ILE A 222 -12.05 6.91 17.43
N ILE A 223 -13.13 7.70 17.41
CA ILE A 223 -13.04 9.17 17.50
C ILE A 223 -12.59 9.61 18.90
N ALA A 224 -13.08 8.98 19.97
CA ALA A 224 -12.60 9.26 21.33
C ALA A 224 -11.10 8.98 21.47
N CYS A 225 -10.62 7.83 20.96
CA CYS A 225 -9.20 7.52 20.93
C CYS A 225 -8.41 8.56 20.13
N ALA A 226 -8.90 8.95 18.95
CA ALA A 226 -8.25 9.97 18.14
C ALA A 226 -8.14 11.32 18.88
N VAL A 227 -9.22 11.75 19.54
CA VAL A 227 -9.23 12.98 20.34
C VAL A 227 -8.23 12.90 21.50
N ILE A 228 -8.23 11.80 22.26
CA ILE A 228 -7.29 11.59 23.37
C ILE A 228 -5.85 11.68 22.87
N LEU A 229 -5.50 10.95 21.80
CA LEU A 229 -4.16 10.97 21.22
C LEU A 229 -3.77 12.38 20.74
N SER A 230 -4.70 13.13 20.16
CA SER A 230 -4.45 14.51 19.74
C SER A 230 -4.18 15.46 20.91
N TYR A 231 -4.80 15.25 22.08
CA TYR A 231 -4.45 16.00 23.28
C TYR A 231 -3.11 15.53 23.88
N SER A 232 -2.89 14.22 23.98
CA SER A 232 -1.67 13.64 24.55
C SER A 232 -0.40 14.00 23.79
N PHE A 233 -0.49 14.19 22.47
CA PHE A 233 0.63 14.60 21.62
C PHE A 233 0.64 16.09 21.29
N ASP A 234 -0.09 16.89 22.09
CA ASP A 234 -0.13 18.34 22.02
C ASP A 234 -0.62 18.90 20.68
N ARG A 235 -1.31 18.10 19.86
CA ARG A 235 -1.78 18.52 18.52
C ARG A 235 -2.85 19.61 18.56
N VAL A 236 -3.48 19.79 19.71
CA VAL A 236 -4.51 20.82 19.99
C VAL A 236 -3.98 21.86 20.99
N GLY A 237 -2.75 21.74 21.47
CA GLY A 237 -2.17 22.65 22.46
C GLY A 237 -1.40 23.83 21.87
N GLN A 238 -0.63 24.50 22.72
CA GLN A 238 -0.07 25.84 22.44
C GLN A 238 1.02 25.84 21.35
N ASN A 239 1.63 24.69 21.07
CA ASN A 239 2.74 24.59 20.11
C ASN A 239 2.28 24.63 18.63
N PHE A 240 0.97 24.60 18.36
CA PHE A 240 0.45 24.67 17.00
C PHE A 240 -0.26 25.98 16.69
N THR A 241 -0.12 26.43 15.44
CA THR A 241 -0.85 27.59 14.94
C THR A 241 -2.36 27.35 15.02
N THR A 242 -3.13 28.41 15.29
CA THR A 242 -4.60 28.34 15.35
C THR A 242 -5.21 27.69 14.10
N HIS A 243 -4.63 27.96 12.93
CA HIS A 243 -5.04 27.36 11.66
C HIS A 243 -4.87 25.83 11.65
N ALA A 244 -3.73 25.31 12.13
CA ALA A 244 -3.49 23.86 12.18
C ALA A 244 -4.50 23.15 13.10
N VAL A 245 -4.86 23.78 14.22
CA VAL A 245 -5.87 23.24 15.15
C VAL A 245 -7.26 23.20 14.50
N ILE A 246 -7.66 24.25 13.78
CA ILE A 246 -8.94 24.29 13.06
C ILE A 246 -9.01 23.16 12.03
N TRP A 247 -7.98 23.00 11.19
CA TRP A 247 -7.93 21.95 10.18
C TRP A 247 -7.96 20.54 10.79
N HIS A 248 -7.27 20.36 11.92
CA HIS A 248 -7.31 19.10 12.65
C HIS A 248 -8.73 18.79 13.18
N LYS A 249 -9.44 19.76 13.75
CA LYS A 249 -10.84 19.57 14.17
C LYS A 249 -11.76 19.22 12.99
N LEU A 250 -11.61 19.91 11.87
CA LEU A 250 -12.35 19.59 10.64
C LEU A 250 -12.02 18.18 10.13
N SER A 251 -10.77 17.75 10.28
CA SER A 251 -10.35 16.40 9.90
C SER A 251 -11.01 15.31 10.77
N LEU A 252 -11.12 15.52 12.09
CA LEU A 252 -11.84 14.60 12.99
C LEU A 252 -13.33 14.50 12.64
N LEU A 253 -13.97 15.63 12.33
CA LEU A 253 -15.36 15.65 11.86
C LEU A 253 -15.50 14.87 10.54
N SER A 254 -14.60 15.12 9.58
CA SER A 254 -14.63 14.43 8.29
C SER A 254 -14.39 12.92 8.43
N LEU A 255 -13.48 12.51 9.32
CA LEU A 255 -13.22 11.11 9.64
C LEU A 255 -14.47 10.47 10.25
N THR A 256 -15.17 11.17 11.14
CA THR A 256 -16.42 10.69 11.73
C THR A 256 -17.48 10.43 10.65
N LEU A 257 -17.66 11.36 9.71
CA LEU A 257 -18.59 11.22 8.59
C LEU A 257 -18.20 10.07 7.66
N PHE A 258 -16.90 9.93 7.36
CA PHE A 258 -16.37 8.86 6.54
C PHE A 258 -16.55 7.47 7.20
N LEU A 259 -16.20 7.34 8.49
CA LEU A 259 -16.41 6.10 9.24
C LEU A 259 -17.91 5.76 9.33
N ARG A 260 -18.77 6.75 9.53
CA ARG A 260 -20.23 6.55 9.46
C ARG A 260 -20.65 6.02 8.10
N TYR A 261 -20.18 6.61 7.00
CA TYR A 261 -20.46 6.13 5.65
C TYR A 261 -20.03 4.66 5.48
N VAL A 262 -18.79 4.31 5.85
CA VAL A 262 -18.28 2.94 5.70
C VAL A 262 -19.05 1.95 6.57
N MET A 263 -19.32 2.31 7.82
CA MET A 263 -19.94 1.41 8.81
C MET A 263 -21.44 1.24 8.60
N VAL A 264 -22.16 2.28 8.15
CA VAL A 264 -23.58 2.18 7.76
C VAL A 264 -23.74 1.30 6.53
N ASN A 265 -22.79 1.36 5.60
CA ASN A 265 -22.77 0.52 4.40
C ASN A 265 -22.13 -0.86 4.62
N ASN A 266 -21.74 -1.20 5.85
CA ASN A 266 -21.15 -2.50 6.18
C ASN A 266 -22.26 -3.58 6.30
N PRO A 267 -22.24 -4.62 5.46
CA PRO A 267 -23.26 -5.66 5.44
C PRO A 267 -22.99 -6.82 6.41
N ILE A 268 -21.90 -6.79 7.19
CA ILE A 268 -21.56 -7.82 8.18
C ILE A 268 -22.56 -7.75 9.34
N ASN A 269 -23.12 -8.91 9.70
CA ASN A 269 -23.94 -9.07 10.89
C ASN A 269 -23.02 -9.23 12.10
N TRP A 270 -22.73 -8.12 12.78
CA TRP A 270 -21.83 -8.09 13.93
C TRP A 270 -22.35 -8.89 15.13
N GLU A 271 -23.67 -8.96 15.34
CA GLU A 271 -24.26 -9.72 16.45
C GLU A 271 -23.97 -11.22 16.33
N LYS A 272 -23.98 -11.76 15.10
CA LYS A 272 -23.63 -13.17 14.85
C LYS A 272 -22.13 -13.37 14.63
N SER A 273 -21.48 -12.40 13.98
CA SER A 273 -20.07 -12.52 13.60
C SER A 273 -19.13 -12.34 14.79
N LEU A 274 -19.45 -11.50 15.77
CA LEU A 274 -18.59 -11.27 16.93
C LEU A 274 -18.46 -12.52 17.83
N PRO A 275 -19.55 -13.25 18.17
CA PRO A 275 -19.43 -14.53 18.84
C PRO A 275 -18.65 -15.56 18.02
N LEU A 276 -18.81 -15.59 16.69
CA LEU A 276 -18.02 -16.47 15.83
C LEU A 276 -16.53 -16.10 15.83
N LEU A 277 -16.20 -14.81 15.86
CA LEU A 277 -14.83 -14.32 15.98
C LEU A 277 -14.21 -14.81 17.30
N LEU A 278 -14.90 -14.58 18.42
CA LEU A 278 -14.43 -14.96 19.75
C LEU A 278 -14.36 -16.48 19.93
N LYS A 279 -15.38 -17.23 19.49
CA LYS A 279 -15.43 -18.70 19.61
C LYS A 279 -14.36 -19.40 18.79
N ASN A 280 -14.03 -18.86 17.61
CA ASN A 280 -13.00 -19.46 16.75
C ASN A 280 -11.60 -18.93 17.06
N PHE A 281 -11.46 -17.97 17.97
CA PHE A 281 -10.17 -17.51 18.47
C PHE A 281 -9.60 -18.59 19.40
N GLN A 282 -8.69 -19.40 18.88
CA GLN A 282 -8.03 -20.44 19.66
C GLN A 282 -6.76 -19.85 20.31
N PHE A 283 -6.62 -19.90 21.63
CA PHE A 283 -5.42 -19.41 22.32
C PHE A 283 -4.12 -20.06 21.82
N LYS A 284 -4.18 -21.33 21.39
CA LYS A 284 -3.05 -22.04 20.75
C LYS A 284 -2.51 -21.31 19.51
N ASN A 285 -3.41 -20.71 18.75
CA ASN A 285 -3.08 -19.98 17.54
C ASN A 285 -2.36 -18.66 17.89
N LEU A 286 -2.83 -17.95 18.93
CA LEU A 286 -2.14 -16.77 19.47
C LEU A 286 -0.74 -17.12 19.99
N PHE A 287 -0.60 -18.23 20.72
CA PHE A 287 0.70 -18.71 21.19
C PHE A 287 1.67 -18.92 20.01
N THR A 288 1.19 -19.47 18.89
CA THR A 288 1.99 -19.63 17.67
C THR A 288 2.46 -18.29 17.10
N VAL A 289 1.60 -17.24 17.10
CA VAL A 289 2.00 -15.88 16.68
C VAL A 289 3.11 -15.37 17.58
N ILE A 290 2.92 -15.49 18.89
CA ILE A 290 3.85 -14.97 19.90
C ILE A 290 5.19 -15.68 19.78
N THR A 291 5.20 -17.01 19.72
CA THR A 291 6.43 -17.80 19.56
C THR A 291 7.14 -17.48 18.25
N ALA A 292 6.43 -17.39 17.13
CA ALA A 292 7.04 -17.01 15.85
C ALA A 292 7.60 -15.57 15.88
N SER A 293 6.87 -14.64 16.51
CA SER A 293 7.29 -13.24 16.66
C SER A 293 8.49 -13.09 17.59
N LEU A 294 8.52 -13.83 18.70
CA LEU A 294 9.68 -13.91 19.58
C LEU A 294 10.87 -14.53 18.87
N GLY A 295 10.67 -15.62 18.13
CA GLY A 295 11.72 -16.27 17.33
C GLY A 295 12.35 -15.31 16.33
N ILE A 296 11.54 -14.60 15.53
CA ILE A 296 12.09 -13.62 14.58
C ILE A 296 12.72 -12.42 15.27
N THR A 297 12.15 -11.96 16.39
CA THR A 297 12.72 -10.86 17.19
C THR A 297 14.07 -11.25 17.77
N LEU A 298 14.21 -12.48 18.28
CA LEU A 298 15.49 -13.02 18.75
C LEU A 298 16.51 -13.12 17.63
N ILE A 299 16.11 -13.58 16.44
CA ILE A 299 17.01 -13.60 15.28
C ILE A 299 17.47 -12.17 14.94
N ILE A 300 16.56 -11.20 14.92
CA ILE A 300 16.90 -9.80 14.65
C ILE A 300 17.83 -9.26 15.74
N LEU A 301 17.56 -9.57 17.02
CA LEU A 301 18.39 -9.14 18.15
C LEU A 301 19.78 -9.76 18.11
N LEU A 302 19.92 -11.02 17.67
CA LEU A 302 21.21 -11.69 17.53
C LEU A 302 22.03 -11.14 16.37
N ILE A 303 21.37 -10.57 15.35
CA ILE A 303 22.03 -9.92 14.20
C ILE A 303 22.34 -8.45 14.48
N SER A 304 21.57 -7.78 15.35
CA SER A 304 21.79 -6.38 15.69
C SER A 304 22.91 -6.23 16.72
N SER A 305 23.94 -5.44 16.42
CA SER A 305 25.03 -5.15 17.35
C SER A 305 24.71 -3.96 18.27
N ASN A 306 23.90 -3.01 17.80
CA ASN A 306 23.63 -1.77 18.52
C ASN A 306 22.17 -1.70 19.03
N ASN A 307 22.03 -1.70 20.35
CA ASN A 307 20.75 -1.56 21.06
C ASN A 307 20.39 -0.10 21.28
N THR A 308 20.34 0.71 20.21
CA THR A 308 19.72 2.03 20.32
C THR A 308 18.31 1.87 20.84
N GLN A 309 17.99 2.49 21.98
CA GLN A 309 16.67 2.41 22.58
C GLN A 309 15.64 2.94 21.58
N ILE A 310 14.87 2.04 20.97
CA ILE A 310 13.75 2.43 20.13
C ILE A 310 12.71 3.05 21.03
N ASN A 311 12.60 4.37 20.99
CA ASN A 311 11.53 5.08 21.67
C ASN A 311 10.22 4.88 20.89
N LEU A 312 9.53 3.76 21.15
CA LEU A 312 8.25 3.42 20.52
C LEU A 312 7.22 4.54 20.70
N PHE A 313 7.27 5.25 21.83
CA PHE A 313 6.39 6.38 22.10
C PHE A 313 6.68 7.53 21.13
N GLN A 314 7.95 7.90 20.93
CA GLN A 314 8.33 8.94 19.95
C GLN A 314 7.98 8.53 18.52
N TRP A 315 8.20 7.26 18.15
CA TRP A 315 7.80 6.77 16.83
C TRP A 315 6.29 6.88 16.61
N PHE A 316 5.50 6.46 17.60
CA PHE A 316 4.05 6.55 17.55
C PHE A 316 3.55 8.00 17.58
N GLN A 317 4.18 8.87 18.36
CA GLN A 317 3.93 10.31 18.37
C GLN A 317 4.20 10.91 16.98
N ASN A 318 5.32 10.57 16.34
CA ASN A 318 5.66 11.03 15.00
C ASN A 318 4.65 10.53 13.95
N PHE A 319 4.22 9.27 14.06
CA PHE A 319 3.17 8.70 13.23
C PHE A 319 1.85 9.47 13.41
N TRP A 320 1.44 9.73 14.65
CA TRP A 320 0.20 10.43 14.95
C TRP A 320 0.23 11.90 14.50
N ASN A 321 1.33 12.61 14.72
CA ASN A 321 1.49 14.03 14.38
C ASN A 321 1.36 14.32 12.89
N LYS A 322 1.61 13.32 12.04
CA LYS A 322 1.43 13.41 10.58
C LYS A 322 0.02 13.06 10.10
N ASN A 323 -0.80 12.45 10.95
CA ASN A 323 -2.17 12.07 10.62
C ASN A 323 -3.12 13.26 10.76
N LEU A 324 -4.23 13.21 10.02
CA LEU A 324 -5.38 14.10 10.24
C LEU A 324 -4.99 15.58 10.20
N ARG A 325 -4.18 15.98 9.22
CA ARG A 325 -3.74 17.37 9.05
C ARG A 325 -4.78 18.17 8.27
N TYR A 326 -5.34 17.58 7.23
CA TYR A 326 -6.50 18.12 6.51
C TYR A 326 -7.64 17.10 6.45
N PRO A 327 -8.89 17.54 6.18
CA PRO A 327 -10.03 16.65 6.04
C PRO A 327 -9.81 15.51 5.04
N LEU A 328 -9.80 14.28 5.52
CA LEU A 328 -9.60 13.08 4.70
C LEU A 328 -8.34 13.10 3.81
N ASP A 329 -7.29 13.83 4.18
CA ASP A 329 -6.04 14.00 3.39
C ASP A 329 -5.40 12.69 2.91
N PHE A 330 -5.57 11.63 3.68
CA PHE A 330 -5.15 10.28 3.32
C PHE A 330 -5.80 9.74 2.04
N LEU A 331 -7.08 10.06 1.75
CA LEU A 331 -7.76 9.56 0.55
C LEU A 331 -7.22 10.16 -0.75
N PRO A 332 -7.10 11.51 -0.87
CA PRO A 332 -6.41 12.13 -2.00
C PRO A 332 -4.96 11.68 -2.13
N ALA A 333 -4.22 11.59 -1.03
CA ALA A 333 -2.82 11.17 -1.04
C ALA A 333 -2.65 9.76 -1.63
N HIS A 334 -3.46 8.80 -1.18
CA HIS A 334 -3.45 7.45 -1.72
C HIS A 334 -3.96 7.38 -3.16
N THR A 335 -4.84 8.28 -3.57
CA THR A 335 -5.36 8.36 -4.94
C THR A 335 -4.29 8.89 -5.91
N ILE A 336 -3.52 9.90 -5.53
CA ILE A 336 -2.40 10.37 -6.36
C ILE A 336 -1.31 9.30 -6.47
N TYR A 337 -1.07 8.54 -5.40
CA TYR A 337 -0.02 7.52 -5.38
C TYR A 337 -0.42 6.22 -6.09
N TYR A 338 -1.61 5.69 -5.81
CA TYR A 338 -2.11 4.40 -6.34
C TYR A 338 -3.13 4.55 -7.47
N GLY A 339 -3.33 5.77 -7.96
CA GLY A 339 -4.27 6.08 -9.02
C GLY A 339 -5.72 5.76 -8.63
N PHE A 340 -6.40 5.02 -9.49
CA PHE A 340 -7.86 4.85 -9.41
C PHE A 340 -8.32 3.79 -8.37
N LEU A 341 -7.37 3.20 -7.62
CA LEU A 341 -7.62 2.14 -6.65
C LEU A 341 -8.59 2.54 -5.53
N PHE A 342 -8.31 3.65 -4.84
CA PHE A 342 -9.09 4.12 -3.69
C PHE A 342 -10.49 4.65 -4.08
N PRO A 343 -10.64 5.41 -5.18
CA PRO A 343 -11.96 5.77 -5.68
C PRO A 343 -12.88 4.55 -5.92
N ILE A 344 -12.38 3.51 -6.59
CA ILE A 344 -13.14 2.27 -6.79
C ILE A 344 -13.45 1.58 -5.45
N LEU A 345 -12.44 1.47 -4.57
CA LEU A 345 -12.60 0.80 -3.27
C LEU A 345 -13.76 1.42 -2.47
N ILE A 346 -13.85 2.75 -2.44
CA ILE A 346 -14.87 3.49 -1.69
C ILE A 346 -16.25 3.34 -2.33
N VAL A 347 -16.38 3.51 -3.65
CA VAL A 347 -17.67 3.41 -4.35
C VAL A 347 -18.27 2.01 -4.23
N PHE A 348 -17.41 0.98 -4.20
CA PHE A 348 -17.80 -0.42 -4.07
C PHE A 348 -17.65 -0.96 -2.64
N ILE A 349 -17.51 -0.10 -1.62
CA ILE A 349 -17.18 -0.51 -0.24
C ILE A 349 -18.11 -1.58 0.34
N ASN A 350 -19.41 -1.51 0.06
CA ASN A 350 -20.38 -2.52 0.53
C ASN A 350 -20.04 -3.91 -0.07
N ARG A 351 -19.76 -3.97 -1.38
CA ARG A 351 -19.39 -5.24 -2.06
C ARG A 351 -18.02 -5.74 -1.63
N VAL A 352 -17.07 -4.83 -1.41
CA VAL A 352 -15.75 -5.09 -0.83
C VAL A 352 -15.90 -5.73 0.56
N ASN A 353 -16.73 -5.15 1.43
CA ASN A 353 -17.03 -5.72 2.75
C ASN A 353 -17.66 -7.12 2.67
N LYS A 354 -18.56 -7.38 1.70
CA LYS A 354 -19.07 -8.75 1.45
C LYS A 354 -17.96 -9.69 0.99
N ALA A 355 -17.01 -9.21 0.18
CA ALA A 355 -15.88 -10.02 -0.27
C ALA A 355 -14.92 -10.35 0.87
N ILE A 356 -14.62 -9.37 1.74
CA ILE A 356 -13.83 -9.55 2.98
C ILE A 356 -14.50 -10.59 3.89
N ALA A 357 -15.80 -10.44 4.15
CA ALA A 357 -16.55 -11.37 4.98
C ALA A 357 -16.43 -12.81 4.47
N LYS A 358 -16.46 -13.01 3.14
CA LYS A 358 -16.28 -14.33 2.51
C LYS A 358 -14.85 -14.87 2.53
N LEU A 359 -13.85 -13.99 2.66
CA LEU A 359 -12.45 -14.39 2.80
C LEU A 359 -12.14 -14.88 4.21
N GLY A 360 -12.95 -14.47 5.18
CA GLY A 360 -12.96 -14.99 6.54
C GLY A 360 -12.30 -14.08 7.57
N VAL A 361 -12.28 -14.56 8.81
CA VAL A 361 -11.82 -13.80 9.99
C VAL A 361 -10.41 -13.24 9.82
N GLY A 362 -9.45 -14.07 9.39
CA GLY A 362 -8.06 -13.65 9.25
C GLY A 362 -7.89 -12.47 8.29
N PHE A 363 -8.57 -12.55 7.16
CA PHE A 363 -8.56 -11.48 6.17
C PHE A 363 -9.29 -10.21 6.66
N PHE A 364 -10.36 -10.36 7.45
CA PHE A 364 -11.04 -9.22 8.06
C PHE A 364 -10.15 -8.48 9.07
N VAL A 365 -9.44 -9.20 9.95
CA VAL A 365 -8.49 -8.58 10.90
C VAL A 365 -7.36 -7.89 10.15
N LEU A 366 -6.82 -8.51 9.10
CA LEU A 366 -5.86 -7.86 8.23
C LEU A 366 -6.41 -6.57 7.61
N PHE A 367 -7.66 -6.59 7.14
CA PHE A 367 -8.31 -5.39 6.60
C PHE A 367 -8.46 -4.27 7.64
N LEU A 368 -8.69 -4.58 8.93
CA LEU A 368 -8.70 -3.57 9.99
C LEU A 368 -7.32 -2.91 10.16
N ILE A 369 -6.24 -3.68 10.07
CA ILE A 369 -4.87 -3.14 10.09
C ILE A 369 -4.63 -2.25 8.88
N ILE A 370 -5.03 -2.71 7.69
CA ILE A 370 -4.94 -1.90 6.46
C ILE A 370 -5.73 -0.60 6.62
N ALA A 371 -6.95 -0.66 7.16
CA ALA A 371 -7.79 0.52 7.37
C ALA A 371 -7.17 1.50 8.38
N PHE A 372 -6.53 1.01 9.44
CA PHE A 372 -5.80 1.84 10.39
C PHE A 372 -4.60 2.54 9.73
N LEU A 373 -3.77 1.79 9.00
CA LEU A 373 -2.61 2.34 8.27
C LEU A 373 -3.02 3.32 7.16
N THR A 374 -4.21 3.11 6.57
CA THR A 374 -4.78 3.98 5.53
C THR A 374 -5.13 5.37 6.07
N ILE A 375 -5.27 5.56 7.38
CA ILE A 375 -5.50 6.90 7.93
C ILE A 375 -4.23 7.77 7.80
N HIS A 376 -3.06 7.15 7.62
CA HIS A 376 -1.81 7.87 7.45
C HIS A 376 -1.61 8.34 6.01
N PRO A 377 -1.35 9.64 5.75
CA PRO A 377 -1.26 10.17 4.40
C PRO A 377 -0.02 9.70 3.62
N GLU A 378 0.95 9.07 4.28
CA GLU A 378 2.10 8.43 3.61
C GLU A 378 1.70 7.08 2.99
N SER A 379 1.40 7.12 1.69
CA SER A 379 0.96 5.96 0.92
C SER A 379 1.92 4.78 0.94
N ARG A 380 3.23 5.00 1.11
CA ARG A 380 4.25 3.93 1.17
C ARG A 380 4.00 2.90 2.27
N LEU A 381 3.37 3.31 3.38
CA LEU A 381 3.04 2.40 4.48
C LEU A 381 2.06 1.28 4.08
N LEU A 382 1.31 1.49 3.00
CA LEU A 382 0.34 0.53 2.47
C LEU A 382 0.92 -0.34 1.35
N ILE A 383 2.18 -0.18 0.96
CA ILE A 383 2.65 -0.71 -0.32
C ILE A 383 2.59 -2.25 -0.39
N SER A 384 2.89 -2.93 0.72
CA SER A 384 2.74 -4.38 0.86
C SER A 384 1.27 -4.84 0.91
N PHE A 385 0.34 -3.92 1.16
CA PHE A 385 -1.09 -4.18 1.32
C PHE A 385 -1.92 -3.88 0.07
N VAL A 386 -1.38 -3.12 -0.89
CA VAL A 386 -2.04 -2.86 -2.18
C VAL A 386 -2.54 -4.14 -2.87
N PRO A 387 -1.77 -5.25 -2.90
CA PRO A 387 -2.25 -6.51 -3.49
C PRO A 387 -3.52 -7.06 -2.83
N PHE A 388 -3.65 -6.88 -1.51
CA PHE A 388 -4.85 -7.28 -0.78
C PHE A 388 -6.04 -6.38 -1.13
N LEU A 389 -5.82 -5.07 -1.26
CA LEU A 389 -6.84 -4.12 -1.73
C LEU A 389 -7.38 -4.50 -3.12
N VAL A 390 -6.48 -4.81 -4.05
CA VAL A 390 -6.86 -5.22 -5.41
C VAL A 390 -7.60 -6.56 -5.38
N LEU A 391 -7.15 -7.56 -4.60
CA LEU A 391 -7.88 -8.83 -4.46
C LEU A 391 -9.34 -8.59 -4.03
N MET A 392 -9.57 -7.69 -3.08
CA MET A 392 -10.91 -7.38 -2.59
C MET A 392 -11.80 -6.79 -3.68
N ILE A 393 -11.27 -5.84 -4.45
CA ILE A 393 -11.97 -5.21 -5.58
C ILE A 393 -12.31 -6.26 -6.64
N LEU A 394 -11.34 -7.10 -7.03
CA LEU A 394 -11.57 -8.15 -8.02
C LEU A 394 -12.65 -9.14 -7.58
N LYS A 395 -12.66 -9.53 -6.30
CA LYS A 395 -13.72 -10.38 -5.74
C LYS A 395 -15.07 -9.66 -5.66
N ALA A 396 -15.08 -8.38 -5.31
CA ALA A 396 -16.29 -7.56 -5.24
C ALA A 396 -16.93 -7.36 -6.62
N LEU A 397 -16.11 -7.20 -7.66
CA LEU A 397 -16.52 -6.94 -9.04
C LEU A 397 -16.69 -8.22 -9.88
N ARG A 398 -16.42 -9.42 -9.33
CA ARG A 398 -16.52 -10.70 -10.08
C ARG A 398 -17.88 -10.94 -10.76
N ARG A 399 -18.96 -10.41 -10.20
CA ARG A 399 -20.34 -10.56 -10.73
C ARG A 399 -20.78 -9.37 -11.61
N TYR A 400 -19.86 -8.51 -12.00
CA TYR A 400 -20.10 -7.35 -12.85
C TYR A 400 -19.45 -7.59 -14.21
N ASN A 401 -20.17 -7.28 -15.28
CA ASN A 401 -19.62 -7.31 -16.63
C ASN A 401 -18.99 -5.96 -16.92
N LEU A 402 -17.71 -5.79 -16.59
CA LEU A 402 -17.03 -4.51 -16.81
C LEU A 402 -17.15 -4.05 -18.26
N SER A 403 -17.49 -2.78 -18.50
CA SER A 403 -17.49 -2.24 -19.86
C SER A 403 -16.05 -1.97 -20.31
N ASN A 404 -15.79 -2.04 -21.61
CA ASN A 404 -14.46 -1.70 -22.13
C ASN A 404 -14.15 -0.22 -21.91
N THR A 405 -15.15 0.66 -22.06
CA THR A 405 -15.02 2.09 -21.80
C THR A 405 -14.56 2.39 -20.38
N ASP A 406 -15.12 1.69 -19.39
CA ASP A 406 -14.72 1.85 -17.99
C ASP A 406 -13.27 1.41 -17.80
N LEU A 407 -12.90 0.26 -18.36
CA LEU A 407 -11.54 -0.26 -18.30
C LEU A 407 -10.52 0.71 -18.94
N TYR A 408 -10.83 1.25 -20.12
CA TYR A 408 -10.00 2.26 -20.78
C TYR A 408 -9.87 3.55 -19.97
N THR A 409 -10.97 3.99 -19.36
CA THR A 409 -10.96 5.17 -18.49
C THR A 409 -10.04 4.96 -17.29
N VAL A 410 -10.13 3.80 -16.62
CA VAL A 410 -9.23 3.44 -15.52
C VAL A 410 -7.79 3.37 -16.01
N PHE A 411 -7.53 2.75 -17.16
CA PHE A 411 -6.20 2.67 -17.76
C PHE A 411 -5.59 4.05 -18.00
N VAL A 412 -6.28 4.92 -18.74
CA VAL A 412 -5.78 6.26 -19.09
C VAL A 412 -5.51 7.09 -17.84
N ILE A 413 -6.43 7.07 -16.86
CA ILE A 413 -6.26 7.82 -15.62
C ILE A 413 -5.04 7.32 -14.82
N ASN A 414 -4.87 6.01 -14.68
CA ASN A 414 -3.72 5.46 -13.95
C ASN A 414 -2.40 5.79 -14.65
N ILE A 415 -2.34 5.71 -15.98
CA ILE A 415 -1.19 6.14 -16.77
C ILE A 415 -0.87 7.63 -16.55
N LEU A 416 -1.88 8.50 -16.58
CA LEU A 416 -1.68 9.94 -16.33
C LEU A 416 -1.21 10.22 -14.90
N LEU A 417 -1.85 9.62 -13.89
CA LEU A 417 -1.51 9.82 -12.47
C LEU A 417 -0.18 9.19 -12.07
N SER A 418 0.30 8.20 -12.83
CA SER A 418 1.60 7.60 -12.58
C SER A 418 2.77 8.56 -12.86
N SER A 419 2.54 9.66 -13.59
CA SER A 419 3.53 10.69 -13.90
C SER A 419 4.86 10.15 -14.47
N PHE A 420 4.88 8.95 -15.04
CA PHE A 420 6.14 8.31 -15.47
C PHE A 420 6.86 9.13 -16.56
N TRP A 421 6.10 9.83 -17.38
CA TRP A 421 6.57 10.69 -18.48
C TRP A 421 7.09 12.06 -18.01
N LEU A 422 6.83 12.46 -16.77
CA LEU A 422 7.19 13.77 -16.26
C LEU A 422 8.66 13.79 -15.81
N PRO A 423 9.50 14.72 -16.31
CA PRO A 423 10.84 14.96 -15.75
C PRO A 423 10.73 15.68 -14.40
N ILE A 424 11.38 15.10 -13.40
CA ILE A 424 11.31 15.51 -12.00
C ILE A 424 12.52 16.35 -11.61
N ASN A 425 13.72 16.03 -12.13
CA ASN A 425 14.96 16.68 -11.74
C ASN A 425 14.98 18.16 -12.12
N SER A 426 15.33 19.01 -11.16
CA SER A 426 15.63 20.42 -11.34
C SER A 426 16.66 20.88 -10.31
N GLU A 427 17.30 22.03 -10.55
CA GLU A 427 18.25 22.62 -9.60
C GLU A 427 17.60 22.91 -8.23
N GLN A 428 16.35 23.37 -8.23
CA GLN A 428 15.61 23.63 -6.98
C GLN A 428 15.39 22.33 -6.20
N LEU A 429 14.97 21.26 -6.89
CA LEU A 429 14.76 19.97 -6.24
C LEU A 429 16.07 19.43 -5.65
N ILE A 430 17.20 19.56 -6.36
CA ILE A 430 18.52 19.17 -5.85
C ILE A 430 18.81 19.88 -4.54
N ASN A 431 18.61 21.20 -4.47
CA ASN A 431 18.83 21.98 -3.26
C ASN A 431 17.90 21.54 -2.12
N THR A 432 16.60 21.33 -2.41
CA THR A 432 15.63 20.87 -1.41
C THR A 432 15.99 19.49 -0.85
N LEU A 433 16.38 18.55 -1.70
CA LEU A 433 16.76 17.20 -1.28
C LEU A 433 18.07 17.21 -0.47
N SER A 434 19.08 17.99 -0.89
CA SER A 434 20.35 18.11 -0.17
C SER A 434 20.19 18.73 1.21
N GLN A 435 19.29 19.70 1.36
CA GLN A 435 19.03 20.37 2.64
C GLN A 435 18.00 19.64 3.51
N GLY A 436 17.28 18.66 2.97
CA GLY A 436 16.17 17.99 3.66
C GLY A 436 15.02 18.92 4.02
N THR A 437 14.82 20.00 3.25
CA THR A 437 13.80 21.03 3.53
C THR A 437 12.44 20.65 2.95
N TYR A 438 11.38 21.31 3.45
CA TYR A 438 10.04 21.17 2.87
C TYR A 438 9.98 21.82 1.47
N PRO A 439 9.19 21.25 0.53
CA PRO A 439 9.04 21.80 -0.82
C PRO A 439 8.54 23.25 -0.78
N GLN A 440 9.25 24.14 -1.46
CA GLN A 440 8.94 25.57 -1.53
C GLN A 440 8.47 25.99 -2.93
N SER A 441 8.88 25.27 -3.96
CA SER A 441 8.66 25.65 -5.36
C SER A 441 7.79 24.64 -6.11
N PHE A 442 7.20 25.08 -7.23
CA PHE A 442 6.48 24.17 -8.14
C PHE A 442 7.37 23.03 -8.66
N ALA A 443 8.67 23.27 -8.82
CA ALA A 443 9.60 22.25 -9.27
C ALA A 443 9.71 21.10 -8.26
N ASP A 444 9.79 21.42 -6.96
CA ASP A 444 9.82 20.43 -5.88
C ASP A 444 8.53 19.60 -5.86
N TRP A 445 7.39 20.27 -6.12
CA TRP A 445 6.08 19.61 -6.12
C TRP A 445 5.93 18.53 -7.19
N LYS A 446 6.69 18.56 -8.29
CA LYS A 446 6.68 17.47 -9.28
C LYS A 446 7.03 16.12 -8.65
N TYR A 447 7.92 16.13 -7.65
CA TYR A 447 8.26 14.94 -6.85
C TYR A 447 7.33 14.78 -5.65
N PHE A 448 7.17 15.84 -4.84
CA PHE A 448 6.53 15.74 -3.53
C PHE A 448 5.00 15.54 -3.56
N ILE A 449 4.32 15.82 -4.68
CA ILE A 449 2.87 15.64 -4.82
C ILE A 449 2.41 14.17 -4.68
N HIS A 450 3.32 13.20 -4.81
CA HIS A 450 2.99 11.80 -4.61
C HIS A 450 3.04 11.37 -3.13
N PHE A 451 3.60 12.20 -2.25
CA PHE A 451 3.79 11.88 -0.85
C PHE A 451 2.87 12.76 0.01
N GLY A 452 1.71 12.23 0.41
CA GLY A 452 0.67 12.98 1.13
C GLY A 452 1.16 13.74 2.36
N GLN A 453 2.15 13.20 3.06
CA GLN A 453 2.79 13.85 4.21
C GLN A 453 3.47 15.19 3.90
N TYR A 454 3.74 15.48 2.63
CA TYR A 454 4.31 16.77 2.23
C TYR A 454 3.26 17.74 1.72
N PHE A 455 1.97 17.38 1.57
CA PHE A 455 0.97 18.29 1.02
C PHE A 455 0.91 19.62 1.77
N ASN A 456 1.02 20.71 1.02
CA ASN A 456 0.54 22.01 1.46
C ASN A 456 -0.96 22.13 1.15
N PHE A 457 -1.58 23.24 1.56
CA PHE A 457 -3.00 23.47 1.36
C PHE A 457 -3.43 23.39 -0.12
N TRP A 458 -2.64 23.96 -1.03
CA TRP A 458 -2.97 24.01 -2.46
C TRP A 458 -2.88 22.64 -3.13
N THR A 459 -1.80 21.89 -2.87
CA THR A 459 -1.66 20.52 -3.39
C THR A 459 -2.72 19.59 -2.81
N TYR A 460 -3.06 19.77 -1.52
CA TYR A 460 -4.17 19.05 -0.91
C TYR A 460 -5.50 19.37 -1.59
N LEU A 461 -5.79 20.64 -1.87
CA LEU A 461 -7.03 21.07 -2.54
C LEU A 461 -7.12 20.46 -3.95
N MET A 462 -6.05 20.55 -4.74
CA MET A 462 -5.98 19.95 -6.09
C MET A 462 -6.19 18.43 -6.04
N ALA A 463 -5.48 17.74 -5.15
CA ALA A 463 -5.63 16.29 -4.98
C ALA A 463 -7.06 15.92 -4.55
N THR A 464 -7.70 16.73 -3.70
CA THR A 464 -9.07 16.50 -3.23
C THR A 464 -10.09 16.68 -4.35
N LEU A 465 -9.96 17.72 -5.17
CA LEU A 465 -10.81 17.95 -6.34
C LEU A 465 -10.69 16.80 -7.34
N LEU A 466 -9.46 16.35 -7.60
CA LEU A 466 -9.20 15.19 -8.43
C LEU A 466 -9.84 13.94 -7.84
N PHE A 467 -9.62 13.65 -6.56
CA PHE A 467 -10.25 12.53 -5.87
C PHE A 467 -11.78 12.54 -5.99
N ALA A 468 -12.42 13.69 -5.78
CA ALA A 468 -13.87 13.85 -5.93
C ALA A 468 -14.34 13.56 -7.37
N LEU A 469 -13.61 14.03 -8.38
CA LEU A 469 -13.87 13.72 -9.79
C LEU A 469 -13.78 12.20 -10.04
N LEU A 470 -12.77 11.52 -9.52
CA LEU A 470 -12.61 10.08 -9.70
C LEU A 470 -13.68 9.26 -8.98
N ILE A 471 -14.17 9.73 -7.81
CA ILE A 471 -15.33 9.16 -7.12
C ILE A 471 -16.59 9.33 -7.98
N TYR A 472 -16.79 10.49 -8.59
CA TYR A 472 -17.91 10.72 -9.51
C TYR A 472 -17.86 9.75 -10.70
N VAL A 473 -16.70 9.65 -11.37
CA VAL A 473 -16.49 8.70 -12.50
C VAL A 473 -16.76 7.26 -12.06
N SER A 474 -16.21 6.84 -10.92
CA SER A 474 -16.43 5.51 -10.33
C SER A 474 -17.92 5.24 -10.03
N THR A 475 -18.66 6.27 -9.60
CA THR A 475 -20.11 6.16 -9.35
C THR A 475 -20.89 5.98 -10.64
N GLN A 476 -20.49 6.63 -11.74
CA GLN A 476 -21.10 6.39 -13.06
C GLN A 476 -20.88 4.95 -13.53
N PHE A 477 -19.69 4.38 -13.27
CA PHE A 477 -19.42 2.96 -13.56
C PHE A 477 -20.43 2.08 -12.83
N LYS A 478 -20.55 2.28 -11.52
CA LYS A 478 -21.51 1.54 -10.68
C LYS A 478 -22.94 1.63 -11.20
N LYS A 479 -23.41 2.82 -11.63
CA LYS A 479 -24.78 3.03 -12.15
C LYS A 479 -25.04 2.27 -13.45
N ARG A 480 -24.09 2.29 -14.40
CA ARG A 480 -24.22 1.57 -15.67
C ARG A 480 -24.47 0.08 -15.44
N TYR A 481 -23.76 -0.52 -14.49
CA TYR A 481 -23.91 -1.95 -14.20
C TYR A 481 -25.22 -2.35 -13.52
N PHE A 482 -25.84 -1.46 -12.72
CA PHE A 482 -27.11 -1.80 -12.09
C PHE A 482 -28.23 -1.90 -13.13
N ARG A 483 -28.21 -1.05 -14.16
CA ARG A 483 -29.20 -1.05 -15.24
C ARG A 483 -29.16 -2.34 -16.05
N GLU A 484 -27.98 -2.84 -16.41
CA GLU A 484 -27.83 -4.06 -17.20
C GLU A 484 -28.47 -5.29 -16.52
N LYS A 485 -28.45 -5.36 -15.18
CA LYS A 485 -29.07 -6.48 -14.46
C LYS A 485 -30.59 -6.43 -14.39
N GLU A 486 -31.18 -5.25 -14.44
CA GLU A 486 -32.65 -5.10 -14.45
C GLU A 486 -33.26 -5.46 -15.82
N TYR A 487 -32.46 -5.42 -16.90
CA TYR A 487 -32.91 -5.85 -18.24
C TYR A 487 -32.72 -7.35 -18.49
N GLU A 488 -31.86 -8.04 -17.72
CA GLU A 488 -31.62 -9.49 -17.82
C GLU A 488 -32.52 -10.34 -16.90
N SER A 489 -33.26 -9.71 -15.98
CA SER A 489 -34.23 -10.33 -15.07
C SER A 489 -35.65 -10.05 -15.51
#